data_AF-A0A1A7BYB7-F1
#
_entry.id   AF-A0A1A7BYB7-F1
#
_cell.length_a   1.000
_cell.length_b   1.000
_cell.length_c   1.000
_cell.angle_alpha   90.00
_cell.angle_beta   90.00
_cell.angle_gamma   90.00
#
_symmetry.space_group_name_H-M   'P 1'
#
loop_
_entity.id
_entity.type
_entity.pdbx_description
1 polymer ?
#
loop_
_entity_poly.entity_id
_entity_poly.type
_entity_poly.pdbx_seq_one_letter_code
_entity_poly.pdbx_strand_id
1 'polypeptide(L)'
;MGALTAAWYLFGQPGWQSRHEITVYQLGWRLGGKGASGRNAQQGQRIEEHGLHIWFGFYANAFSMIRRAYASLDRPAGSPLATWRDAFKQQDYVAL
;
A
#
# COMPACT_ATOMS: atom_id res chain seq x y z
N MET A 1 -9.16 -3.06 -2.24
CA MET A 1 -8.56 -1.72 -2.23
C MET A 1 -9.56 -0.61 -1.91
N GLY A 2 -10.71 -0.49 -2.59
CA GLY A 2 -11.67 0.61 -2.36
C GLY A 2 -12.03 0.87 -0.88
N ALA A 3 -12.38 -0.16 -0.11
CA ALA A 3 -12.71 -0.02 1.31
C ALA A 3 -11.55 0.54 2.16
N LEU A 4 -10.31 0.09 1.91
CA LEU A 4 -9.13 0.57 2.65
C LEU A 4 -8.79 2.02 2.28
N THR A 5 -8.97 2.41 1.02
CA THR A 5 -8.80 3.80 0.59
C THR A 5 -9.84 4.72 1.25
N ALA A 6 -11.10 4.27 1.35
CA ALA A 6 -12.15 5.01 2.04
C ALA A 6 -11.86 5.14 3.55
N ALA A 7 -11.52 4.04 4.21
CA ALA A 7 -11.14 4.04 5.63
C ALA A 7 -9.94 4.97 5.89
N TRP A 8 -8.89 4.90 5.07
CA TRP A 8 -7.73 5.79 5.16
C TRP A 8 -8.12 7.27 5.06
N TYR A 9 -9.00 7.62 4.12
CA TYR A 9 -9.47 8.99 3.98
C TYR A 9 -10.22 9.47 5.23
N LEU A 10 -11.08 8.62 5.81
CA LEU A 10 -11.82 8.94 7.03
C LEU A 10 -10.88 9.12 8.24
N PHE A 11 -9.90 8.23 8.42
CA PHE A 11 -8.87 8.35 9.47
C PHE A 11 -8.04 9.63 9.35
N GLY A 12 -7.86 10.12 8.11
CA GLY A 12 -7.10 11.35 7.86
C GLY A 12 -7.83 12.64 8.24
N GLN A 13 -9.12 12.59 8.61
CA GLN A 13 -9.89 13.77 8.96
C GLN A 13 -9.67 14.17 10.43
N PRO A 14 -9.54 15.47 10.77
CA PRO A 14 -9.45 15.92 12.16
C PRO A 14 -10.65 15.44 12.99
N GLY A 15 -10.38 14.89 14.19
CA GLY A 15 -11.43 14.40 15.09
C GLY A 15 -12.33 13.32 14.46
N TRP A 16 -11.80 12.45 13.60
CA TRP A 16 -12.60 11.39 13.00
C TRP A 16 -13.18 10.43 14.04
N GLN A 17 -12.48 10.20 15.15
CA GLN A 17 -12.85 9.29 16.23
C GLN A 17 -14.15 9.70 16.94
N SER A 18 -14.46 11.00 17.00
CA SER A 18 -15.72 11.48 17.60
C SER A 18 -16.89 11.43 16.62
N ARG A 19 -16.65 11.10 15.34
CA ARG A 19 -17.64 11.12 14.26
C ARG A 19 -17.95 9.73 13.72
N HIS A 20 -17.00 8.80 13.81
CA HIS A 20 -17.13 7.48 13.21
C HIS A 20 -16.51 6.41 14.11
N GLU A 21 -17.21 5.30 14.24
CA GLU A 21 -16.63 4.01 14.61
C GLU A 21 -16.38 3.24 13.30
N ILE A 22 -15.14 2.81 13.05
CA ILE A 22 -14.76 2.20 11.77
C ILE A 22 -14.23 0.79 12.02
N THR A 23 -14.97 -0.19 11.52
CA THR A 23 -14.58 -1.60 11.54
C THR A 23 -14.38 -2.11 10.12
N VAL A 24 -13.20 -2.69 9.84
CA VAL A 24 -12.89 -3.27 8.53
C VAL A 24 -12.95 -4.79 8.62
N TYR A 25 -13.93 -5.39 7.94
CA TYR A 25 -14.01 -6.84 7.77
C TYR A 25 -13.24 -7.27 6.52
N GLN A 26 -12.33 -8.22 6.70
CA GLN A 26 -11.55 -8.83 5.63
C GLN A 26 -11.74 -10.34 5.69
N LEU A 27 -12.02 -10.95 4.53
CA LEU A 27 -11.99 -12.41 4.42
C LEU A 27 -10.54 -12.89 4.34
N GLY A 28 -10.17 -13.82 5.21
CA GLY A 28 -8.81 -14.36 5.28
C GLY A 28 -7.85 -13.49 6.09
N TRP A 29 -6.61 -13.96 6.20
CA TRP A 29 -5.62 -13.43 7.14
C TRP A 29 -4.88 -12.17 6.64
N ARG A 30 -5.13 -11.72 5.40
CA ARG A 30 -4.34 -10.66 4.75
C ARG A 30 -5.20 -9.62 4.04
N LEU A 31 -4.83 -8.35 4.24
CA LEU A 31 -5.38 -7.22 3.50
C LEU A 31 -4.84 -7.14 2.07
N GLY A 32 -5.57 -6.44 1.19
CA GLY A 32 -5.11 -6.08 -0.17
C GLY A 32 -6.04 -6.55 -1.29
N GLY A 33 -6.88 -7.57 -1.05
CA GLY A 33 -7.72 -8.16 -2.09
C GLY A 33 -6.88 -8.62 -3.29
N LYS A 34 -7.30 -8.29 -4.52
CA LYS A 34 -6.56 -8.65 -5.75
C LYS A 34 -5.11 -8.14 -5.76
N GLY A 35 -4.83 -6.99 -5.13
CA GLY A 35 -3.49 -6.40 -5.04
C GLY A 35 -2.60 -6.97 -3.93
N ALA A 36 -3.05 -7.99 -3.20
CA ALA A 36 -2.24 -8.61 -2.16
C ALA A 36 -1.05 -9.34 -2.79
N SER A 37 0.16 -8.95 -2.37
CA SER A 37 1.43 -9.49 -2.88
C SER A 37 2.35 -9.89 -1.74
N GLY A 38 2.93 -11.09 -1.79
CA GLY A 38 3.91 -11.64 -0.84
C GLY A 38 5.35 -11.56 -1.33
N ARG A 39 6.29 -11.95 -0.49
CA ARG A 39 7.69 -12.18 -0.86
C ARG A 39 8.17 -13.52 -0.30
N ASN A 40 8.85 -14.30 -1.13
CA ASN A 40 9.35 -15.61 -0.78
C ASN A 40 10.85 -15.56 -0.44
N ALA A 41 11.19 -15.71 0.83
CA ALA A 41 12.57 -15.65 1.30
C ALA A 41 13.43 -16.81 0.78
N GLN A 42 12.86 -18.00 0.56
CA GLN A 42 13.57 -19.14 -0.02
C GLN A 42 13.91 -18.91 -1.49
N GLN A 43 13.20 -17.99 -2.17
CA GLN A 43 13.43 -17.61 -3.56
C GLN A 43 13.95 -16.17 -3.68
N GLY A 44 14.88 -15.78 -2.80
CA GLY A 44 15.56 -14.48 -2.92
C GLY A 44 14.63 -13.27 -2.83
N GLN A 45 13.57 -13.36 -2.02
CA GLN A 45 12.54 -12.32 -1.86
C GLN A 45 11.70 -12.05 -3.12
N ARG A 46 11.55 -13.04 -4.02
CA ARG A 46 10.69 -12.96 -5.21
C ARG A 46 9.24 -12.62 -4.82
N ILE A 47 8.61 -11.74 -5.59
CA ILE A 47 7.21 -11.34 -5.39
C ILE A 47 6.28 -12.49 -5.79
N GLU A 48 5.29 -12.77 -4.95
CA GLU A 48 4.21 -13.72 -5.20
C GLU A 48 2.88 -12.96 -5.23
N GLU A 49 2.24 -12.88 -6.39
CA GLU A 49 1.04 -12.06 -6.60
C GLU A 49 0.06 -12.69 -7.60
N HIS A 50 -1.21 -12.30 -7.49
CA HIS A 50 -2.30 -12.79 -8.35
C HIS A 50 -2.45 -11.90 -9.60
N GLY A 51 -1.36 -11.77 -10.36
CA GLY A 51 -1.23 -10.89 -11.53
C GLY A 51 -0.36 -9.66 -11.24
N LEU A 52 0.22 -9.06 -12.29
CA LEU A 52 1.11 -7.91 -12.17
C LEU A 52 0.34 -6.65 -11.72
N HIS A 53 0.82 -6.00 -10.66
CA HIS A 53 0.26 -4.74 -10.16
C HIS A 53 1.23 -3.57 -10.40
N ILE A 54 1.04 -2.87 -11.52
CA ILE A 54 1.89 -1.75 -11.93
C ILE A 54 1.12 -0.42 -11.76
N TRP A 55 1.78 0.57 -11.17
CA TRP A 55 1.25 1.94 -11.11
C TRP A 55 1.84 2.78 -12.24
N PHE A 56 0.97 3.39 -13.02
CA PHE A 56 1.39 4.35 -14.04
C PHE A 56 1.51 5.76 -13.46
N GLY A 57 2.39 6.57 -14.05
CA GLY A 57 2.74 7.91 -13.54
C GLY A 57 1.57 8.88 -13.36
N PHE A 58 0.43 8.62 -14.02
CA PHE A 58 -0.76 9.47 -13.93
C PHE A 58 -1.68 9.16 -12.72
N TYR A 59 -1.35 8.18 -11.88
CA TYR A 59 -2.15 7.82 -10.68
C TYR A 59 -1.90 8.77 -9.50
N ALA A 60 -2.16 10.07 -9.69
CA ALA A 60 -1.86 11.13 -8.71
C ALA A 60 -2.44 10.86 -7.31
N ASN A 61 -3.69 10.37 -7.24
CA ASN A 61 -4.35 10.05 -5.96
C ASN A 61 -3.68 8.89 -5.23
N ALA A 62 -3.28 7.85 -5.96
CA ALA A 62 -2.61 6.69 -5.39
C ALA A 62 -1.23 7.09 -4.84
N PHE A 63 -0.45 7.86 -5.61
CA PHE A 63 0.84 8.38 -5.16
C PHE A 63 0.71 9.36 -3.98
N SER A 64 -0.32 10.20 -3.95
CA SER A 64 -0.60 11.05 -2.79
C SER A 64 -0.85 10.23 -1.53
N MET A 65 -1.72 9.21 -1.62
CA MET A 65 -2.07 8.33 -0.52
C MET A 65 -0.85 7.56 0.01
N ILE A 66 -0.08 6.91 -0.87
CA ILE A 66 1.04 6.05 -0.44
C ILE A 66 2.18 6.85 0.19
N ARG A 67 2.45 8.06 -0.32
CA ARG A 67 3.45 8.96 0.28
C ARG A 67 3.09 9.29 1.73
N ARG A 68 1.83 9.64 1.97
CA ARG A 68 1.31 9.93 3.32
C ARG A 68 1.31 8.70 4.22
N ALA A 69 0.94 7.53 3.69
CA ALA A 69 0.91 6.28 4.45
C ALA A 69 2.32 5.85 4.90
N TYR A 70 3.34 5.92 4.04
CA TYR A 70 4.71 5.65 4.44
C TYR A 70 5.25 6.69 5.42
N ALA A 71 4.92 7.97 5.23
CA ALA A 71 5.32 9.02 6.17
C ALA A 71 4.71 8.81 7.57
N SER A 72 3.44 8.40 7.67
CA SER A 72 2.80 8.14 8.97
C SER A 72 3.31 6.89 9.68
N LEU A 73 3.85 5.91 8.93
CA LEU A 73 4.44 4.72 9.52
C LEU A 73 5.80 4.99 10.16
N ASP A 74 6.48 6.08 9.75
CA ASP A 74 7.78 6.54 10.25
C ASP A 74 8.76 5.39 10.54
N ARG A 75 8.96 4.54 9.52
CA ARG A 75 9.70 3.29 9.69
C ARG A 75 11.18 3.59 9.95
N PRO A 76 11.82 2.91 10.92
CA PRO A 76 13.25 3.11 11.20
C PRO A 76 14.12 2.94 9.96
N ALA A 77 15.19 3.72 9.88
CA ALA A 77 16.18 3.58 8.82
C ALA A 77 16.73 2.14 8.76
N GLY A 78 16.93 1.61 7.56
CA GLY A 78 17.35 0.23 7.33
C GLY A 78 16.19 -0.80 7.33
N SER A 79 14.96 -0.40 7.68
CA SER A 79 13.79 -1.28 7.53
C SER A 79 13.58 -1.64 6.06
N PRO A 80 13.22 -2.90 5.73
CA PRO A 80 12.86 -3.28 4.36
C PRO A 80 11.70 -2.42 3.83
N LEU A 81 11.92 -1.78 2.69
CA LEU A 81 10.98 -0.82 2.10
C LEU A 81 10.61 0.29 3.11
N ALA A 82 11.61 0.97 3.71
CA ALA A 82 11.38 1.99 4.72
C ALA A 82 10.52 3.16 4.20
N THR A 83 10.76 3.58 2.96
CA THR A 83 10.04 4.69 2.32
C THR A 83 9.25 4.24 1.09
N TRP A 84 8.31 5.08 0.64
CA TRP A 84 7.58 4.81 -0.60
C TRP A 84 8.50 4.73 -1.83
N ARG A 85 9.65 5.42 -1.84
CA ARG A 85 10.66 5.35 -2.91
C ARG A 85 11.44 4.03 -2.91
N ASP A 86 11.47 3.34 -1.77
CA ASP A 86 12.03 2.00 -1.69
C ASP A 86 11.04 0.98 -2.26
N ALA A 87 9.75 1.18 -1.99
CA ALA A 87 8.67 0.30 -2.43
C ALA A 87 8.28 0.47 -3.91
N PHE A 88 8.29 1.70 -4.43
CA PHE A 88 7.90 2.03 -5.80
C PHE A 88 9.12 2.54 -6.57
N LYS A 89 9.59 1.73 -7.53
CA LYS A 89 10.70 2.09 -8.42
C LYS A 89 10.15 2.59 -9.74
N GLN A 90 10.58 3.78 -10.14
CA GLN A 90 10.26 4.33 -11.45
C GLN A 90 10.89 3.44 -12.53
N GLN A 91 10.14 3.21 -13.60
CA GLN A 91 10.58 2.52 -14.81
C GLN A 91 10.04 3.29 -16.01
N ASP A 92 10.85 3.45 -17.06
CA ASP A 92 10.42 4.11 -18.30
C ASP A 92 9.70 3.14 -19.25
N TYR A 93 9.89 1.84 -19.04
CA TYR A 93 9.30 0.77 -19.85
C TYR A 93 8.63 -0.29 -18.97
N VAL A 94 7.59 -0.91 -19.51
CA VAL A 94 7.00 -2.14 -18.98
C VAL A 94 7.32 -3.27 -19.95
N ALA A 95 8.08 -4.26 -19.51
CA ALA A 95 8.32 -5.50 -20.26
C ALA A 95 7.50 -6.64 -19.64
N LEU A 96 6.89 -7.46 -20.49
CA LEU A 96 6.06 -8.62 -20.13
C LEU A 96 6.75 -9.91 -20.58
#